data_AF-A0A4C1Y7K6-F1
#
_entry.id   AF-A0A4C1Y7K6-F1
#
_cell.length_a   1.000
_cell.length_b   1.000
_cell.length_c   1.000
_cell.angle_alpha   90.00
_cell.angle_beta   90.00
_cell.angle_gamma   90.00
#
_symmetry.space_group_name_H-M   'P 1'
#
loop_
_entity.id
_entity.type
_entity.pdbx_description
1 polymer ?
#
loop_
_entity_poly.entity_id
_entity_poly.type
_entity_poly.pdbx_seq_one_letter_code
_entity_poly.pdbx_strand_id
1 'polypeptide(L)'
;MFSLSHHTTANTLHSSKRRSVTKTSLDPPDDLSSVSLDEVQKLVKELKAKKAPGLDGISNKAIKCFPLILLSLLVPIFNACLKNCYFPPVWKEAEDYLGFLPAGLRNADYDIPKPGKSRDLPANYRPINLLSGLGKLYEKVLKTRLSEYLFGKGLIINEQFGFRPNHSCPQRALRLVEYITEGFKTKEKTVAVFFDVIRPLTGMARRPYS
;
A
#
# COMPACT_ATOMS: atom_id res chain seq x y z
N MET A 1 -54.67 33.86 -3.52
CA MET A 1 -54.33 33.69 -2.08
C MET A 1 -54.44 32.20 -1.79
N PHE A 2 -53.32 31.49 -1.91
CA PHE A 2 -53.28 30.02 -1.86
C PHE A 2 -53.19 29.54 -0.40
N SER A 3 -54.10 28.65 -0.01
CA SER A 3 -54.10 27.99 1.30
C SER A 3 -53.19 26.75 1.25
N LEU A 4 -52.23 26.66 2.17
CA LEU A 4 -51.34 25.50 2.35
C LEU A 4 -52.11 24.38 3.07
N SER A 5 -52.26 23.23 2.42
CA SER A 5 -52.57 21.96 3.08
C SER A 5 -51.27 21.25 3.46
N HIS A 6 -51.03 21.14 4.78
CA HIS A 6 -49.95 20.36 5.36
C HIS A 6 -50.22 18.86 5.17
N HIS A 7 -49.46 18.21 4.28
CA HIS A 7 -49.30 16.76 4.33
C HIS A 7 -48.07 16.41 5.17
N THR A 8 -48.35 15.94 6.38
CA THR A 8 -47.38 15.34 7.30
C THR A 8 -47.00 13.96 6.76
N THR A 9 -45.89 13.87 6.02
CA THR A 9 -45.26 12.57 5.75
C THR A 9 -44.39 12.20 6.94
N ALA A 10 -44.83 11.18 7.68
CA ALA A 10 -44.06 10.58 8.77
C ALA A 10 -42.72 10.08 8.23
N ASN A 11 -41.63 10.70 8.70
CA ASN A 11 -40.26 10.24 8.49
C ASN A 11 -40.08 8.89 9.20
N THR A 12 -40.17 7.80 8.46
CA THR A 12 -39.60 6.52 8.89
C THR A 12 -38.08 6.66 8.81
N LEU A 13 -37.48 7.12 9.91
CA LEU A 13 -36.05 7.06 10.16
C LEU A 13 -35.63 5.59 10.11
N HIS A 14 -35.17 5.13 8.96
CA HIS A 14 -34.41 3.89 8.86
C HIS A 14 -33.13 4.13 9.68
N SER A 15 -33.16 3.66 10.93
CA SER A 15 -32.01 3.67 11.82
C SER A 15 -30.87 2.93 11.10
N SER A 16 -29.92 3.70 10.58
CA SER A 16 -28.63 3.17 10.15
C SER A 16 -28.00 2.60 11.41
N LYS A 17 -28.13 1.28 11.58
CA LYS A 17 -27.47 0.50 12.61
C LYS A 17 -25.99 0.76 12.43
N ARG A 18 -25.45 1.68 13.24
CA ARG A 18 -24.05 2.03 13.30
C ARG A 18 -23.33 0.72 13.62
N ARG A 19 -22.77 0.05 12.61
CA ARG A 19 -21.87 -1.09 12.82
C ARG A 19 -20.76 -0.54 13.70
N SER A 20 -20.78 -0.89 14.98
CA SER A 20 -19.66 -0.61 15.86
C SER A 20 -18.46 -1.23 15.17
N VAL A 21 -17.47 -0.41 14.81
CA VAL A 21 -16.16 -0.92 14.45
C VAL A 21 -15.64 -1.51 15.75
N THR A 22 -15.96 -2.78 15.99
CA THR A 22 -15.35 -3.57 17.05
C THR A 22 -13.86 -3.45 16.76
N LYS A 23 -13.12 -2.86 17.70
CA LYS A 23 -11.67 -2.97 17.68
C LYS A 23 -11.38 -4.47 17.74
N THR A 24 -11.22 -5.11 16.59
CA THR A 24 -10.63 -6.43 16.51
C THR A 24 -9.20 -6.24 16.98
N SER A 25 -8.98 -6.48 18.28
CA SER A 25 -7.66 -6.86 18.75
C SER A 25 -7.25 -8.03 17.88
N LEU A 26 -6.28 -7.81 17.00
CA LEU A 26 -5.69 -8.92 16.26
C LEU A 26 -4.98 -9.74 17.33
N ASP A 27 -5.44 -10.96 17.56
CA ASP A 27 -4.65 -11.92 18.31
C ASP A 27 -3.25 -11.98 17.68
N PRO A 28 -2.17 -12.10 18.49
CA PRO A 28 -0.83 -12.21 17.95
C PRO A 28 -0.85 -13.27 16.84
N PRO A 29 -0.31 -12.98 15.64
CA PRO A 29 -0.41 -13.90 14.53
C PRO A 29 0.11 -15.26 14.97
N ASP A 30 -0.68 -16.30 14.71
CA ASP A 30 -0.19 -17.67 14.61
C ASP A 30 1.15 -17.62 13.85
N ASP A 31 2.16 -18.30 14.40
CA ASP A 31 3.58 -18.21 14.02
C ASP A 31 3.75 -17.99 12.50
N LEU A 32 4.17 -16.79 12.09
CA LEU A 32 4.30 -16.45 10.67
C LEU A 32 5.18 -17.50 10.00
N SER A 33 4.74 -18.03 8.85
CA SER A 33 5.48 -19.11 8.20
C SER A 33 6.92 -18.67 7.90
N SER A 34 7.87 -19.51 8.32
CA SER A 34 9.30 -19.23 8.18
C SER A 34 9.68 -19.03 6.71
N VAL A 35 10.62 -18.14 6.47
CA VAL A 35 11.26 -17.92 5.17
C VAL A 35 12.15 -19.12 4.86
N SER A 36 12.05 -19.65 3.63
CA SER A 36 12.90 -20.71 3.11
C SER A 36 13.96 -20.18 2.14
N LEU A 37 14.99 -20.98 1.88
CA LEU A 37 16.02 -20.65 0.88
C LEU A 37 15.43 -20.53 -0.53
N ASP A 38 14.51 -21.44 -0.90
CA ASP A 38 13.84 -21.41 -2.20
C ASP A 38 13.05 -20.12 -2.41
N GLU A 39 12.38 -19.64 -1.35
CA GLU A 39 11.67 -18.37 -1.38
C GLU A 39 12.64 -17.21 -1.64
N VAL A 40 13.75 -17.14 -0.90
CA VAL A 40 14.78 -16.10 -1.11
C VAL A 40 15.35 -16.16 -2.53
N GLN A 41 15.67 -17.35 -3.04
CA GLN A 41 16.18 -17.52 -4.40
C GLN A 41 15.16 -17.05 -5.45
N LYS A 42 13.88 -17.37 -5.27
CA LYS A 42 12.80 -16.90 -6.15
C LYS A 42 12.70 -15.37 -6.12
N LEU A 43 12.68 -14.77 -4.93
CA LEU A 43 12.58 -13.32 -4.76
C LEU A 43 13.76 -12.57 -5.41
N VAL A 44 14.98 -13.12 -5.29
CA VAL A 44 16.19 -12.59 -5.93
C VAL A 44 16.09 -12.68 -7.46
N LYS A 45 15.63 -13.82 -8.01
CA LYS A 45 15.44 -13.99 -9.45
C LYS A 45 14.45 -12.96 -10.02
N GLU A 46 13.39 -12.65 -9.28
CA GLU A 46 12.36 -11.66 -9.64
C GLU A 46 12.82 -10.20 -9.55
N LEU A 47 14.00 -9.90 -8.99
CA LEU A 47 14.50 -8.52 -8.94
C LEU A 47 14.65 -7.93 -10.34
N LYS A 48 14.29 -6.66 -10.53
CA LYS A 48 14.53 -5.97 -11.80
C LYS A 48 15.96 -5.44 -11.81
N ALA A 49 16.81 -5.97 -12.69
CA ALA A 49 18.25 -5.66 -12.69
C ALA A 49 18.57 -4.19 -13.01
N LYS A 50 17.75 -3.54 -13.85
CA LYS A 50 17.93 -2.13 -14.28
C LYS A 50 17.32 -1.11 -13.31
N LYS A 51 17.19 -1.45 -12.02
CA LYS A 51 16.69 -0.51 -11.00
C LYS A 51 17.86 0.12 -10.27
N ALA A 52 17.70 1.39 -9.91
CA ALA A 52 18.67 2.11 -9.10
C ALA A 52 18.91 1.39 -7.75
N PRO A 53 20.19 1.29 -7.31
CA PRO A 53 20.54 0.76 -6.00
C PRO A 53 20.00 1.66 -4.88
N GLY A 54 19.88 1.12 -3.66
CA GLY A 54 19.63 1.95 -2.49
C GLY A 54 20.87 2.80 -2.14
N LEU A 55 20.79 3.51 -1.02
CA LEU A 55 21.94 4.29 -0.51
C LEU A 55 23.13 3.40 -0.11
N ASP A 56 22.89 2.11 0.11
CA ASP A 56 23.91 1.08 0.32
C ASP A 56 24.79 0.81 -0.92
N GLY A 57 24.41 1.33 -2.10
CA GLY A 57 25.13 1.14 -3.36
C GLY A 57 25.00 -0.26 -3.94
N ILE A 58 24.29 -1.18 -3.28
CA ILE A 58 24.16 -2.57 -3.73
C ILE A 58 23.07 -2.66 -4.79
N SER A 59 23.49 -2.87 -6.04
CA SER A 59 22.55 -3.01 -7.16
C SER A 59 21.81 -4.34 -7.14
N ASN A 60 20.61 -4.37 -7.72
CA ASN A 60 19.87 -5.61 -7.94
C ASN A 60 20.65 -6.61 -8.82
N LYS A 61 21.53 -6.12 -9.70
CA LYS A 61 22.42 -6.98 -10.50
C LYS A 61 23.43 -7.69 -9.60
N ALA A 62 24.02 -6.99 -8.64
CA ALA A 62 24.94 -7.59 -7.66
C ALA A 62 24.24 -8.65 -6.80
N ILE A 63 23.03 -8.35 -6.29
CA ILE A 63 22.25 -9.30 -5.47
C ILE A 63 21.93 -10.58 -6.25
N LYS A 64 21.62 -10.47 -7.55
CA LYS A 64 21.41 -11.65 -8.42
C LYS A 64 22.65 -12.52 -8.61
N CYS A 65 23.84 -11.96 -8.41
CA CYS A 65 25.12 -12.67 -8.50
C CYS A 65 25.59 -13.22 -7.14
N PHE A 66 24.79 -13.09 -6.07
CA PHE A 66 25.17 -13.62 -4.76
C PHE A 66 25.35 -15.14 -4.81
N PRO A 67 26.45 -15.67 -4.22
CA PRO A 67 26.63 -17.11 -4.11
C PRO A 67 25.55 -17.71 -3.20
N LEU A 68 25.29 -19.00 -3.36
CA LEU A 68 24.26 -19.72 -2.59
C LEU A 68 24.47 -19.59 -1.07
N ILE A 69 25.73 -19.57 -0.63
CA ILE A 69 26.11 -19.36 0.78
C ILE A 69 25.55 -18.03 1.30
N LEU A 70 25.70 -16.94 0.53
CA LEU A 70 25.21 -15.63 0.94
C LEU A 70 23.68 -15.57 0.94
N LEU A 71 23.02 -16.22 -0.02
CA LEU A 71 21.56 -16.35 0.00
C LEU A 71 21.06 -17.15 1.21
N SER A 72 21.82 -18.19 1.61
CA SER A 72 21.52 -19.00 2.79
C SER A 72 21.67 -18.21 4.09
N LEU A 73 22.57 -17.23 4.14
CA LEU A 73 22.70 -16.33 5.29
C LEU A 73 21.54 -15.33 5.42
N LEU A 74 20.88 -14.98 4.31
CA LEU A 74 19.70 -14.09 4.36
C LEU A 74 18.50 -14.75 5.05
N VAL A 75 18.36 -16.07 4.95
CA VAL A 75 17.24 -16.83 5.54
C VAL A 75 17.14 -16.64 7.06
N PRO A 76 18.17 -16.93 7.88
CA PRO A 76 18.11 -16.73 9.32
C PRO A 76 17.96 -15.24 9.69
N ILE A 77 18.53 -14.32 8.89
CA ILE A 77 18.37 -12.88 9.12
C ILE A 77 16.90 -12.48 8.95
N PHE A 78 16.25 -12.88 7.85
CA PHE A 78 14.84 -12.56 7.61
C PHE A 78 13.93 -13.20 8.64
N ASN A 79 14.19 -14.46 9.01
CA ASN A 79 13.42 -15.14 10.06
C ASN A 79 13.58 -14.48 11.43
N ALA A 80 14.80 -14.05 11.80
CA ALA A 80 15.02 -13.29 13.01
C ALA A 80 14.29 -11.94 12.97
N CYS A 81 14.31 -11.25 11.83
CA CYS A 81 13.57 -10.00 11.66
C CYS A 81 12.05 -10.21 11.82
N LEU A 82 11.48 -11.28 11.23
CA LEU A 82 10.06 -11.62 11.37
C LEU A 82 9.68 -11.91 12.83
N LYS A 83 10.45 -12.79 13.48
CA LYS A 83 10.20 -13.20 14.87
C LYS A 83 10.25 -12.03 15.85
N ASN A 84 11.16 -11.08 15.61
CA ASN A 84 11.33 -9.91 16.45
C ASN A 84 10.46 -8.70 16.01
N CYS A 85 9.59 -8.85 15.01
CA CYS A 85 8.83 -7.75 14.41
C CYS A 85 9.72 -6.55 14.04
N TYR A 86 10.93 -6.83 13.59
CA TYR A 86 11.99 -5.85 13.36
C TYR A 86 12.19 -5.62 11.86
N PHE A 87 12.45 -4.37 11.51
CA PHE A 87 12.89 -4.00 10.16
C PHE A 87 14.14 -3.13 10.29
N PRO A 88 15.31 -3.62 9.84
CA PRO A 88 16.58 -2.93 9.96
C PRO A 88 16.54 -1.48 9.46
N PRO A 89 16.95 -0.49 10.29
CA PRO A 89 17.00 0.92 9.89
C PRO A 89 17.87 1.16 8.66
N VAL A 90 19.02 0.46 8.55
CA VAL A 90 19.92 0.53 7.39
C VAL A 90 19.24 0.17 6.07
N TRP A 91 18.15 -0.59 6.10
CA TRP A 91 17.35 -0.88 4.91
C TRP A 91 16.29 0.19 4.60
N LYS A 92 15.97 1.05 5.58
CA LYS A 92 15.00 2.16 5.52
C LYS A 92 15.61 3.53 5.20
N GLU A 93 16.93 3.70 5.34
CA GLU A 93 17.65 5.00 5.24
C GLU A 93 17.37 5.83 3.97
N ALA A 94 16.83 5.23 2.92
CA ALA A 94 16.39 5.95 1.72
C ALA A 94 15.21 6.91 1.93
N GLU A 95 14.45 6.73 3.02
CA GLU A 95 13.33 7.61 3.36
C GLU A 95 13.78 9.01 3.82
N ASP A 96 14.90 9.08 4.55
CA ASP A 96 15.35 10.34 5.13
C ASP A 96 16.12 11.20 4.11
N TYR A 97 16.96 10.59 3.26
CA TYR A 97 17.89 11.35 2.41
C TYR A 97 17.26 12.01 1.17
N LEU A 98 16.26 11.36 0.53
CA LEU A 98 15.65 11.88 -0.71
C LEU A 98 14.81 13.16 -0.47
N GLY A 99 14.38 13.41 0.77
CA GLY A 99 13.75 14.68 1.17
C GLY A 99 14.72 15.87 1.20
N PHE A 100 16.03 15.63 1.31
CA PHE A 100 17.05 16.67 1.47
C PHE A 100 17.92 16.90 0.23
N LEU A 101 17.72 16.15 -0.86
CA LEU A 101 18.57 16.30 -2.05
C LEU A 101 18.38 17.69 -2.69
N PRO A 102 19.44 18.49 -2.89
CA PRO A 102 19.36 19.78 -3.58
C PRO A 102 18.83 19.60 -5.01
N ALA A 103 18.05 20.56 -5.53
CA ALA A 103 17.43 20.51 -6.87
C ALA A 103 18.41 20.18 -8.01
N GLY A 104 19.69 20.57 -7.88
CA GLY A 104 20.74 20.32 -8.87
C GLY A 104 21.39 18.93 -8.83
N LEU A 105 21.10 18.10 -7.83
CA LEU A 105 21.60 16.71 -7.71
C LEU A 105 20.52 15.66 -8.04
N ARG A 106 19.35 16.11 -8.49
CA ARG A 106 18.18 15.27 -8.71
C ARG A 106 18.20 14.68 -10.12
N ASN A 107 18.25 13.36 -10.21
CA ASN A 107 18.17 12.63 -11.47
C ASN A 107 16.73 12.23 -11.78
N ALA A 108 16.41 12.09 -13.07
CA ALA A 108 15.07 11.69 -13.56
C ALA A 108 14.59 10.33 -13.02
N ASP A 109 15.49 9.49 -12.51
CA ASP A 109 15.18 8.20 -11.89
C ASP A 109 14.54 8.33 -10.48
N TYR A 110 14.75 9.47 -9.79
CA TYR A 110 14.34 9.66 -8.39
C TYR A 110 13.21 10.69 -8.22
N ASP A 111 12.99 11.53 -9.23
CA ASP A 111 12.04 12.63 -9.17
C ASP A 111 10.90 12.44 -10.17
N ILE A 112 9.74 11.97 -9.69
CA ILE A 112 8.53 11.85 -10.51
C ILE A 112 7.69 13.12 -10.34
N PRO A 113 7.64 14.01 -11.36
CA PRO A 113 6.78 15.18 -11.31
C PRO A 113 5.31 14.77 -11.35
N LYS A 114 4.47 15.51 -10.63
CA LYS A 114 3.01 15.40 -10.75
C LYS A 114 2.61 15.86 -12.16
N PRO A 115 1.73 15.11 -12.86
CA PRO A 115 1.25 15.50 -14.18
C PRO A 115 0.68 16.92 -14.18
N GLY A 116 1.07 17.74 -15.17
CA GLY A 116 0.52 19.10 -15.35
C GLY A 116 0.96 20.14 -14.31
N LYS A 117 2.05 19.91 -13.57
CA LYS A 117 2.59 20.86 -12.58
C LYS A 117 4.00 21.34 -12.99
N SER A 118 4.34 22.59 -12.64
CA SER A 118 5.68 23.16 -12.89
C SER A 118 6.76 22.33 -12.19
N ARG A 119 7.93 22.23 -12.83
CA ARG A 119 9.09 21.48 -12.36
C ARG A 119 9.94 22.26 -11.35
N ASP A 120 9.60 23.53 -11.13
CA ASP A 120 10.43 24.45 -10.33
C ASP A 120 10.13 24.33 -8.83
N LEU A 121 8.97 23.78 -8.48
CA LEU A 121 8.54 23.65 -7.08
C LEU A 121 8.75 22.22 -6.57
N PRO A 122 9.50 22.02 -5.47
CA PRO A 122 9.68 20.70 -4.85
C PRO A 122 8.37 20.01 -4.47
N ALA A 123 7.35 20.78 -4.07
CA ALA A 123 6.02 20.26 -3.74
C ALA A 123 5.27 19.59 -4.91
N ASN A 124 5.72 19.83 -6.14
CA ASN A 124 5.15 19.25 -7.36
C ASN A 124 5.70 17.86 -7.68
N TYR A 125 6.63 17.33 -6.89
CA TYR A 125 7.17 15.99 -7.05
C TYR A 125 6.49 15.00 -6.10
N ARG A 126 6.58 13.71 -6.45
CA ARG A 126 6.21 12.61 -5.55
C ARG A 126 7.48 12.14 -4.83
N PRO A 127 7.53 12.18 -3.49
CA PRO A 127 8.63 11.57 -2.76
C PRO A 127 8.72 10.09 -3.11
N ILE A 128 9.90 9.60 -3.46
CA ILE A 128 10.16 8.18 -3.70
C ILE A 128 11.05 7.67 -2.57
N ASN A 129 10.65 6.60 -1.92
CA ASN A 129 11.50 5.90 -0.96
C ASN A 129 12.22 4.76 -1.69
N LEU A 130 13.54 4.85 -1.81
CA LEU A 130 14.33 3.83 -2.50
C LEU A 130 14.99 2.86 -1.52
N LEU A 131 14.21 1.97 -0.91
CA LEU A 131 14.74 0.95 -0.01
C LEU A 131 15.92 0.17 -0.62
N SER A 132 16.83 -0.29 0.23
CA SER A 132 17.93 -1.17 -0.19
C SER A 132 17.40 -2.40 -0.94
N GLY A 133 18.24 -3.01 -1.78
CA GLY A 133 17.82 -4.22 -2.49
C GLY A 133 17.41 -5.36 -1.54
N LEU A 134 18.12 -5.49 -0.40
CA LEU A 134 17.77 -6.43 0.68
C LEU A 134 16.48 -6.02 1.40
N GLY A 135 16.30 -4.72 1.68
CA GLY A 135 15.08 -4.18 2.27
C GLY A 135 13.84 -4.47 1.41
N LYS A 136 13.96 -4.34 0.08
CA LYS A 136 12.90 -4.70 -0.87
C LYS A 136 12.60 -6.20 -0.87
N LEU A 137 13.61 -7.06 -0.73
CA LEU A 137 13.39 -8.50 -0.61
C LEU A 137 12.61 -8.84 0.66
N TYR A 138 13.02 -8.25 1.78
CA TYR A 138 12.35 -8.46 3.07
C TYR A 138 10.94 -7.87 3.08
N GLU A 139 10.72 -6.70 2.49
CA GLU A 139 9.39 -6.11 2.30
C GLU A 139 8.47 -7.03 1.48
N LYS A 140 8.98 -7.69 0.44
CA LYS A 140 8.19 -8.68 -0.32
C LYS A 140 7.77 -9.86 0.57
N VAL A 141 8.66 -10.37 1.43
CA VAL A 141 8.33 -11.43 2.40
C VAL A 141 7.20 -10.95 3.32
N LEU A 142 7.37 -9.78 3.96
CA LEU A 142 6.36 -9.20 4.84
C LEU A 142 5.02 -9.01 4.13
N LYS A 143 5.03 -8.48 2.91
CA LYS A 143 3.85 -8.28 2.09
C LYS A 143 3.12 -9.60 1.82
N THR A 144 3.86 -10.66 1.48
CA THR A 144 3.27 -11.99 1.22
C THR A 144 2.56 -12.50 2.47
N ARG A 145 3.26 -12.54 3.61
CA ARG A 145 2.69 -13.02 4.88
C ARG A 145 1.49 -12.21 5.34
N LEU A 146 1.59 -10.88 5.26
CA LEU A 146 0.48 -10.00 5.62
C LEU A 146 -0.72 -10.18 4.67
N SER A 147 -0.47 -10.35 3.38
CA SER A 147 -1.53 -10.58 2.40
C SER A 147 -2.23 -11.92 2.65
N GLU A 148 -1.48 -12.99 2.88
CA GLU A 148 -2.03 -14.31 3.21
C GLU A 148 -2.92 -14.25 4.46
N TYR A 149 -2.47 -13.56 5.51
CA TYR A 149 -3.26 -13.35 6.72
C TYR A 149 -4.53 -12.54 6.46
N LEU A 150 -4.41 -11.37 5.82
CA LEU A 150 -5.53 -10.45 5.57
C LEU A 150 -6.60 -11.07 4.66
N PHE A 151 -6.19 -11.77 3.61
CA PHE A 151 -7.12 -12.42 2.68
C PHE A 151 -7.66 -13.74 3.24
N GLY A 152 -6.84 -14.54 3.94
CA GLY A 152 -7.26 -15.78 4.57
C GLY A 152 -8.31 -15.58 5.67
N LYS A 153 -8.21 -14.48 6.42
CA LYS A 153 -9.21 -14.10 7.44
C LYS A 153 -10.36 -13.25 6.90
N GLY A 154 -10.38 -12.92 5.60
CA GLY A 154 -11.43 -12.09 4.99
C GLY A 154 -11.51 -10.67 5.55
N LEU A 155 -10.39 -10.10 6.03
CA LEU A 155 -10.35 -8.79 6.67
C LEU A 155 -10.44 -7.61 5.67
N ILE A 156 -10.22 -7.88 4.38
CA ILE A 156 -10.34 -6.89 3.30
C ILE A 156 -11.74 -6.98 2.68
N ILE A 157 -12.46 -5.85 2.69
CA ILE A 157 -13.80 -5.75 2.10
C ILE A 157 -13.79 -5.99 0.58
N ASN A 158 -14.91 -6.49 0.04
CA ASN A 158 -15.02 -6.85 -1.38
C ASN A 158 -15.01 -5.66 -2.33
N GLU A 159 -15.30 -4.48 -1.81
CA GLU A 159 -15.33 -3.22 -2.53
C GLU A 159 -13.93 -2.57 -2.57
N GLN A 160 -12.91 -3.13 -1.90
CA GLN A 160 -11.53 -2.66 -2.02
C GLN A 160 -10.84 -3.32 -3.21
N PHE A 161 -10.62 -2.53 -4.26
CA PHE A 161 -9.98 -2.96 -5.51
C PHE A 161 -8.49 -2.58 -5.56
N GLY A 162 -8.10 -1.50 -4.88
CA GLY A 162 -6.72 -1.07 -4.80
C GLY A 162 -5.87 -2.07 -4.02
N PHE A 163 -4.68 -2.36 -4.51
CA PHE A 163 -3.69 -3.24 -3.87
C PHE A 163 -4.19 -4.68 -3.61
N ARG A 164 -5.24 -5.11 -4.28
CA ARG A 164 -5.81 -6.47 -4.16
C ARG A 164 -5.47 -7.30 -5.41
N PRO A 165 -5.01 -8.56 -5.26
CA PRO A 165 -4.82 -9.43 -6.41
C PRO A 165 -6.13 -9.66 -7.16
N ASN A 166 -6.05 -9.84 -8.48
CA ASN A 166 -7.19 -10.09 -9.38
C ASN A 166 -8.25 -8.97 -9.42
N HIS A 167 -7.92 -7.77 -8.95
CA HIS A 167 -8.77 -6.59 -9.04
C HIS A 167 -8.05 -5.48 -9.82
N SER A 168 -8.82 -4.73 -10.61
CA SER A 168 -8.30 -3.67 -11.48
C SER A 168 -9.19 -2.43 -11.46
N CYS A 169 -8.62 -1.28 -11.82
CA CYS A 169 -9.36 -0.02 -11.91
C CYS A 169 -10.56 -0.11 -12.89
N PRO A 170 -10.42 -0.71 -14.10
CA PRO A 170 -11.55 -0.87 -15.00
C PRO A 170 -12.72 -1.68 -14.42
N GLN A 171 -12.44 -2.76 -13.67
CA GLN A 171 -13.51 -3.54 -13.03
C GLN A 171 -14.26 -2.72 -11.97
N ARG A 172 -13.57 -1.81 -11.26
CA ARG A 172 -14.23 -0.90 -10.32
C ARG A 172 -15.13 0.10 -11.04
N ALA A 173 -14.66 0.65 -12.16
CA ALA A 173 -15.46 1.55 -12.99
C ALA A 173 -16.70 0.84 -13.55
N LEU A 174 -16.55 -0.40 -14.02
CA LEU A 174 -17.66 -1.21 -14.52
C LEU A 174 -18.72 -1.42 -13.44
N ARG A 175 -18.32 -1.83 -12.22
CA ARG A 175 -19.27 -1.96 -11.09
C ARG A 175 -20.04 -0.68 -10.79
N LEU A 176 -19.37 0.47 -10.87
CA LEU A 176 -20.02 1.76 -10.66
C LEU A 176 -21.06 2.05 -11.75
N VAL A 177 -20.72 1.77 -13.01
CA VAL A 177 -21.64 1.93 -14.15
C VAL A 177 -22.84 0.99 -14.03
N GLU A 178 -22.62 -0.27 -13.63
CA GLU A 178 -23.70 -1.24 -13.37
C GLU A 178 -24.65 -0.75 -12.27
N TYR A 179 -24.10 -0.26 -11.15
CA TYR A 179 -24.89 0.26 -10.03
C TYR A 179 -25.76 1.46 -10.46
N ILE A 180 -25.18 2.39 -11.23
CA ILE A 180 -25.90 3.55 -11.78
C ILE A 180 -27.00 3.09 -12.75
N THR A 181 -26.68 2.14 -13.64
CA THR A 181 -27.60 1.63 -14.65
C THR A 181 -28.80 0.92 -14.02
N GLU A 182 -28.56 0.18 -12.94
CA GLU A 182 -29.63 -0.49 -12.21
C GLU A 182 -30.57 0.51 -11.53
N GLY A 183 -30.03 1.54 -10.88
CA GLY A 183 -30.83 2.64 -10.31
C GLY A 183 -31.68 3.34 -11.38
N PHE A 184 -31.16 3.52 -12.60
CA PHE A 184 -31.95 4.07 -13.70
C PHE A 184 -33.13 3.17 -14.08
N LYS A 185 -32.96 1.85 -14.12
CA LYS A 185 -34.04 0.91 -14.45
C LYS A 185 -35.14 0.90 -13.39
N THR A 186 -34.78 1.01 -12.11
CA THR A 186 -35.72 1.05 -10.99
C THR A 186 -36.33 2.43 -10.76
N LYS A 187 -35.98 3.43 -11.59
CA LYS A 187 -36.38 4.85 -11.46
C LYS A 187 -35.93 5.50 -10.15
N GLU A 188 -34.83 5.00 -9.58
CA GLU A 188 -34.20 5.56 -8.39
C GLU A 188 -33.19 6.64 -8.76
N LYS A 189 -33.02 7.63 -7.87
CA LYS A 189 -31.97 8.65 -8.01
C LYS A 189 -30.68 8.11 -7.41
N THR A 190 -29.64 7.96 -8.21
CA THR A 190 -28.31 7.55 -7.75
C THR A 190 -27.43 8.77 -7.48
N VAL A 191 -26.80 8.83 -6.31
CA VAL A 191 -25.84 9.89 -5.93
C VAL A 191 -24.49 9.25 -5.63
N ALA A 192 -23.41 9.79 -6.20
CA ALA A 192 -22.05 9.36 -5.94
C ALA A 192 -21.29 10.43 -5.13
N VAL A 193 -20.60 10.01 -4.07
CA VAL A 193 -19.74 10.86 -3.24
C VAL A 193 -18.31 10.33 -3.34
N PHE A 194 -17.37 11.18 -3.74
CA PHE A 194 -15.97 10.83 -3.90
C PHE A 194 -15.14 11.48 -2.79
N PHE A 195 -14.31 10.67 -2.12
CA PHE A 195 -13.37 11.13 -1.11
C PHE A 195 -11.94 10.97 -1.63
N ASP A 196 -11.11 11.97 -1.39
CA ASP A 196 -9.67 11.92 -1.64
C ASP A 196 -8.90 12.27 -0.36
N VAL A 197 -7.78 11.59 -0.14
CA VAL A 197 -6.93 11.76 1.05
C VAL A 197 -5.61 12.38 0.61
N ILE A 198 -5.28 13.54 1.18
CA ILE A 198 -4.04 14.24 0.87
C ILE A 198 -2.86 13.47 1.50
N ARG A 199 -1.87 13.12 0.67
CA ARG A 199 -0.60 12.46 1.09
C ARG A 199 -0.84 11.24 2.01
N PRO A 200 -1.55 10.20 1.53
CA PRO A 200 -1.98 9.08 2.37
C PRO A 200 -0.81 8.30 3.00
N LEU A 201 0.39 8.32 2.39
CA LEU A 201 1.58 7.66 2.94
C LEU A 201 2.33 8.51 3.98
N THR A 202 2.26 9.84 3.87
CA THR A 202 2.94 10.77 4.79
C THR A 202 2.08 11.09 6.01
N GLY A 203 0.76 11.09 5.86
CA GLY A 203 -0.19 11.40 6.93
C GLY A 203 -0.45 10.27 7.92
N MET A 204 0.15 9.09 7.73
CA MET A 204 0.02 8.00 8.70
C MET A 204 0.79 8.34 9.97
N ALA A 205 0.10 8.41 11.10
CA ALA A 205 0.72 8.64 12.41
C ALA A 205 1.74 7.53 12.71
N ARG A 206 3.02 7.88 12.68
CA ARG A 206 4.08 6.99 13.16
C ARG A 206 4.05 7.03 14.68
N ARG A 207 3.88 5.88 15.34
CA ARG A 207 4.20 5.82 16.76
C ARG A 207 5.69 6.09 16.90
N PRO A 208 6.13 7.00 17.78
CA PRO A 208 7.54 7.11 18.10
C PRO A 208 8.01 5.74 18.60
N TYR A 209 9.14 5.28 18.07
CA TYR A 209 9.81 4.10 18.61
C TYR A 209 10.18 4.42 20.06
N SER A 210 9.60 3.68 21.01
CA SER A 210 9.93 3.72 22.45
C SER A 210 11.16 2.88 22.73
#